data_AF-A0A8S0S426-F1
#
_entry.id   AF-A0A8S0S426-F1
#
_cell.length_a   1.000
_cell.length_b   1.000
_cell.length_c   1.000
_cell.angle_alpha   90.00
_cell.angle_beta   90.00
_cell.angle_gamma   90.00
#
_symmetry.space_group_name_H-M   'P 1'
#
loop_
_entity.id
_entity.type
_entity.pdbx_description
1 polymer ?
#
loop_
_entity_poly.entity_id
_entity_poly.type
_entity_poly.pdbx_seq_one_letter_code
_entity_poly.pdbx_strand_id
1 'polypeptide(L)' 'MSQISNSQMAQSQTQTCSTSLANLNVCAPYVVPGAANTNPSLDCCTALQGLEHDCICNTLRIASRLPVLCNLPSFSCGAN' A
#
# COMPACT_ATOMS: atom_id res chain seq x y z
N MET A 1 -22.45 -26.83 13.39
CA MET A 1 -20.98 -26.75 13.47
C MET A 1 -20.51 -25.99 12.23
N SER A 2 -20.60 -24.66 12.28
CA SER A 2 -20.43 -23.78 11.11
C SER A 2 -19.43 -22.68 11.45
N GLN A 3 -18.13 -23.01 11.44
CA GLN A 3 -17.05 -22.06 11.74
C GLN A 3 -15.91 -22.15 10.70
N ILE A 4 -16.27 -22.21 9.41
CA ILE A 4 -15.30 -22.20 8.31
C ILE A 4 -15.85 -21.27 7.22
N SER A 5 -15.81 -19.94 7.44
CA SER A 5 -16.12 -18.92 6.42
C SER A 5 -15.77 -17.50 6.90
N ASN A 6 -14.59 -17.31 7.49
CA ASN A 6 -14.09 -15.93 7.69
C ASN A 6 -12.57 -15.85 7.60
N SER A 7 -11.86 -16.84 8.15
CA SER A 7 -10.40 -16.91 8.12
C SER A 7 -9.82 -17.12 6.72
N GLN A 8 -10.42 -17.98 5.90
CA GLN A 8 -9.95 -18.26 4.53
C GLN A 8 -10.14 -17.05 3.60
N MET A 9 -11.28 -16.35 3.72
CA MET A 9 -11.54 -15.14 2.93
C MET A 9 -10.62 -13.99 3.34
N ALA A 10 -10.38 -13.80 4.65
CA ALA A 10 -9.44 -12.79 5.15
C ALA A 10 -7.99 -13.07 4.71
N GLN A 11 -7.56 -14.34 4.71
CA GLN A 11 -6.25 -14.75 4.21
C GLN A 11 -6.12 -14.48 2.71
N SER A 12 -7.13 -14.88 1.93
CA SER A 12 -7.20 -14.65 0.48
C SER A 12 -7.10 -13.16 0.16
N GLN A 13 -7.87 -12.32 0.86
CA GLN A 13 -7.84 -10.87 0.70
C GLN A 13 -6.49 -10.27 1.08
N THR A 14 -5.83 -10.79 2.13
CA THR A 14 -4.49 -10.36 2.53
C THR A 14 -3.44 -10.73 1.49
N GLN A 15 -3.53 -11.92 0.90
CA GLN A 15 -2.63 -12.39 -0.16
C GLN A 15 -2.83 -11.56 -1.43
N THR A 16 -4.08 -11.34 -1.85
CA THR A 16 -4.42 -10.47 -2.99
C THR A 16 -3.90 -9.05 -2.75
N CYS A 17 -4.12 -8.50 -1.56
CA CYS A 17 -3.63 -7.18 -1.17
C CYS A 17 -2.10 -7.10 -1.29
N SER A 18 -1.38 -8.10 -0.77
CA SER A 18 0.08 -8.14 -0.80
C SER A 18 0.62 -8.19 -2.24
N THR A 19 0.01 -9.01 -3.10
CA THR A 19 0.39 -9.11 -4.51
C THR A 19 0.11 -7.80 -5.27
N SER A 20 -1.08 -7.21 -5.08
CA SER A 20 -1.42 -5.94 -5.74
C SER A 20 -0.53 -4.78 -5.25
N LEU A 21 -0.15 -4.78 -3.97
CA LEU A 21 0.78 -3.80 -3.42
C LEU A 21 2.19 -3.93 -4.02
N ALA A 22 2.66 -5.17 -4.25
CA ALA A 22 3.95 -5.41 -4.90
C ALA A 22 3.99 -4.85 -6.34
N ASN A 23 2.85 -4.83 -7.04
CA ASN A 23 2.76 -4.24 -8.38
C ASN A 23 3.00 -2.72 -8.37
N LEU A 24 2.81 -2.02 -7.24
CA LEU A 24 3.12 -0.59 -7.11
C LEU A 24 4.61 -0.29 -7.15
N ASN A 25 5.49 -1.29 -7.16
CA ASN A 25 6.92 -1.07 -7.35
C ASN A 25 7.23 -0.34 -8.66
N VAL A 26 6.36 -0.45 -9.69
CA VAL A 26 6.48 0.35 -10.92
C VAL A 26 6.30 1.86 -10.69
N CYS A 27 5.63 2.25 -9.60
CA CYS A 27 5.43 3.64 -9.22
C CYS A 27 6.62 4.25 -8.47
N ALA A 28 7.60 3.44 -8.03
CA ALA A 28 8.75 3.88 -7.23
C ALA A 28 9.48 5.12 -7.78
N PRO A 29 9.82 5.24 -9.08
CA PRO A 29 10.57 6.40 -9.57
C PRO A 29 9.80 7.72 -9.52
N TYR A 30 8.47 7.70 -9.38
CA TYR A 30 7.62 8.89 -9.37
C TYR A 30 7.32 9.40 -7.95
N VAL A 31 7.54 8.58 -6.91
CA VAL A 31 7.20 8.87 -5.51
C VAL A 31 8.41 9.16 -4.63
N VAL A 32 9.62 9.08 -5.19
CA VAL A 32 10.86 9.40 -4.47
C VAL A 32 11.12 10.91 -4.47
N PRO A 33 11.54 11.50 -3.34
CA PRO A 33 11.96 12.89 -3.31
C PRO A 33 13.08 13.17 -4.32
N GLY A 34 12.97 14.27 -5.07
CA GLY A 34 13.93 14.63 -6.10
C GLY A 34 13.72 13.91 -7.44
N ALA A 35 12.62 13.18 -7.62
CA ALA A 35 12.24 12.65 -8.93
C ALA A 35 12.12 13.77 -9.96
N ALA A 36 12.86 13.65 -11.07
CA ALA A 36 12.81 14.60 -12.19
C ALA A 36 11.45 14.59 -12.91
N ASN A 37 10.69 13.49 -12.77
CA ASN A 37 9.38 13.34 -13.35
C ASN A 37 8.41 12.83 -12.27
N THR A 38 7.47 13.68 -11.88
CA THR A 38 6.40 13.36 -10.92
C THR A 38 5.12 12.90 -11.62
N ASN A 39 5.10 12.88 -12.95
CA ASN A 39 3.96 12.39 -13.71
C ASN A 39 4.06 10.87 -13.90
N PRO A 40 3.16 10.09 -13.29
CA PRO A 40 3.22 8.63 -13.35
C PRO A 40 3.01 8.10 -14.78
N SER A 41 3.63 6.96 -15.09
CA SER A 41 3.33 6.22 -16.31
C SER A 41 1.92 5.63 -16.26
N LEU A 42 1.36 5.31 -17.44
CA LEU A 42 0.08 4.61 -17.55
C LEU A 42 0.07 3.28 -16.77
N ASP A 43 1.21 2.59 -16.75
CA ASP A 43 1.38 1.32 -16.03
C ASP A 43 1.23 1.51 -14.51
N CYS A 44 1.86 2.55 -13.95
CA CYS A 44 1.68 2.91 -12.53
C CYS A 44 0.22 3.26 -12.20
N CYS A 45 -0.45 4.04 -13.05
CA CYS A 45 -1.87 4.35 -12.87
C CYS A 45 -2.75 3.09 -12.94
N THR A 46 -2.44 2.16 -13.85
CA THR A 46 -3.18 0.90 -13.98
C THR A 46 -2.96 -0.01 -12.77
N ALA A 47 -1.72 -0.09 -12.27
CA ALA A 47 -1.40 -0.82 -11.04
C ALA A 47 -2.15 -0.25 -9.82
N LEU A 48 -2.22 1.08 -9.72
CA LEU A 48 -3.00 1.78 -8.68
C LEU A 48 -4.50 1.47 -8.76
N GLN A 49 -5.07 1.41 -9.95
CA GLN A 49 -6.49 1.08 -10.16
C GLN A 49 -6.82 -0.38 -9.78
N GLY A 50 -5.86 -1.30 -9.92
CA GLY A 50 -6.01 -2.70 -9.55
C GLY A 50 -5.94 -2.99 -8.04
N LEU A 51 -5.67 -1.96 -7.22
CA LEU A 51 -5.69 -2.10 -5.76
C LEU A 51 -7.11 -2.11 -5.22
N GLU A 52 -7.33 -2.95 -4.21
CA GLU A 52 -8.53 -2.89 -3.41
C GLU A 52 -8.42 -1.71 -2.42
N HIS A 53 -9.51 -0.97 -2.24
CA HIS A 53 -9.54 0.29 -1.50
C HIS A 53 -9.25 0.09 0.00
N ASP A 54 -9.88 -0.91 0.63
CA ASP A 54 -9.64 -1.22 2.05
C ASP A 54 -8.20 -1.68 2.29
N CYS A 55 -7.67 -2.52 1.40
CA CYS A 55 -6.27 -2.94 1.40
C CYS A 55 -5.30 -1.76 1.42
N ILE A 56 -5.43 -0.81 0.48
CA ILE A 56 -4.49 0.32 0.40
C ILE A 56 -4.67 1.28 1.58
N CYS A 57 -5.90 1.59 1.99
CA CYS A 57 -6.15 2.45 3.13
C CYS A 57 -5.62 1.86 4.43
N ASN A 58 -5.79 0.55 4.64
CA ASN A 58 -5.25 -0.12 5.82
C ASN A 58 -3.72 -0.17 5.79
N THR A 59 -3.14 -0.46 4.63
CA THR A 59 -1.68 -0.47 4.44
C THR A 59 -1.07 0.88 4.76
N LEU A 60 -1.60 1.98 4.20
CA LEU A 60 -1.11 3.34 4.45
C LEU A 60 -1.21 3.72 5.94
N ARG A 61 -2.33 3.34 6.58
CA ARG A 61 -2.52 3.55 8.02
C ARG A 61 -1.47 2.81 8.84
N ILE A 62 -1.20 1.55 8.54
CA ILE A 62 -0.17 0.76 9.23
C ILE A 62 1.22 1.36 8.95
N ALA A 63 1.52 1.67 7.68
CA ALA A 63 2.79 2.22 7.25
C ALA A 63 3.13 3.53 7.97
N SER A 64 2.14 4.41 8.17
CA SER A 64 2.34 5.66 8.93
C SER A 64 2.70 5.44 10.41
N ARG A 65 2.35 4.28 10.98
CA ARG A 65 2.62 3.90 12.38
C ARG A 65 3.86 3.02 12.54
N LEU A 66 4.34 2.39 11.47
CA LEU A 66 5.53 1.54 11.49
C LEU A 66 6.76 2.22 12.11
N PRO A 67 7.06 3.51 11.83
CA PRO A 67 8.21 4.17 12.46
C PRO A 67 8.14 4.12 13.99
N VAL A 68 6.98 4.44 14.56
CA VAL A 68 6.76 4.41 16.02
C VAL A 68 6.89 3.00 16.57
N LEU A 69 6.34 1.99 15.87
CA LEU A 69 6.48 0.58 16.24
C LEU A 69 7.95 0.11 16.20
N CYS A 70 8.77 0.71 15.35
CA CYS A 70 10.20 0.44 15.25
C CYS A 70 11.07 1.35 16.15
N ASN A 71 10.49 2.11 17.10
CA ASN A 71 11.18 3.10 17.94
C ASN A 71 11.93 4.19 17.13
N LEU A 72 11.43 4.52 15.94
CA LEU A 72 11.92 5.62 15.11
C LEU A 72 11.06 6.87 15.35
N PRO A 73 11.62 8.08 15.17
CA PRO A 73 10.82 9.31 15.20
C PRO A 73 9.69 9.24 14.17
N SER A 74 8.50 9.68 14.56
CA SER A 74 7.33 9.71 13.69
C SER A 74 7.56 10.65 12.52
N PHE A 75 7.31 10.18 11.29
CA PHE A 75 7.27 11.05 10.12
C PHE A 75 5.94 11.80 10.10
N SER A 76 5.99 13.14 10.23
CA SER A 76 4.86 14.00 9.91
C SER A 76 4.96 14.36 8.43
N CYS A 77 4.22 13.67 7.57
CA CYS A 77 4.09 14.08 6.17
C CYS A 77 3.23 15.36 6.12
N GLY A 78 3.87 16.52 6.29
CA GLY A 78 3.25 17.82 6.07
C GLY A 78 2.93 18.00 4.59
N ALA A 79 1.74 18.49 4.27
CA ALA A 79 1.39 18.92 2.91
C ALA A 79 2.43 19.93 2.44
N ASN A 80 3.17 19.60 1.38
CA ASN A 80 3.86 20.60 0.56
C ASN A 80 2.89 21.09 -0.50
#